data_AF-A0A821NNN9-F1
#
_entry.id   AF-A0A821NNN9-F1
#
_cell.length_a   1.000
_cell.length_b   1.000
_cell.length_c   1.000
_cell.angle_alpha   90.00
_cell.angle_beta   90.00
_cell.angle_gamma   90.00
#
_symmetry.space_group_name_H-M   'P 1'
#
loop_
_entity.id
_entity.type
_entity.pdbx_description
1 polymer ?
#
loop_
_entity_poly.entity_id
_entity_poly.type
_entity_poly.pdbx_seq_one_letter_code
_entity_poly.pdbx_strand_id
1 'polypeptide(L)'
;MVKPPPERGTNIQVHSTPFGCEVFLNAVTRGSVCGVVGKRPSLLLTDAATALGSEGGPVYTEGPTKELVGAVVCSVSWWRGEWVGLTLAAPLRSILAAKLRVPPDSVPRAPISPLHSQILEQIDRVTILVRCGNAWGAGVYLGRGYVITCAHVVKHHASSKVSLYCQGVKETAIVRYKTADDKAYDLALLFTNPQSWTHLLPAEFSEEPATKGER
;
A
#
# COMPACT_ATOMS: atom_id res chain seq x y z
N MET A 1 -24.01 9.38 -10.83
CA MET A 1 -23.46 10.38 -9.87
C MET A 1 -22.12 9.86 -9.35
N VAL A 2 -21.04 10.63 -9.44
CA VAL A 2 -19.69 10.21 -9.00
C VAL A 2 -19.58 10.34 -7.49
N LYS A 3 -19.12 9.31 -6.80
CA LYS A 3 -18.99 9.29 -5.35
C LYS A 3 -17.63 9.82 -4.88
N PRO A 4 -17.52 10.19 -3.59
CA PRO A 4 -16.24 10.52 -2.98
C PRO A 4 -15.22 9.38 -3.11
N PRO A 5 -13.91 9.70 -3.03
CA PRO A 5 -12.86 8.69 -3.03
C PRO A 5 -13.09 7.67 -1.89
N PRO A 6 -13.00 6.36 -2.17
CA PRO A 6 -13.06 5.34 -1.13
C PRO A 6 -11.82 5.36 -0.23
N GLU A 7 -11.93 4.75 0.94
CA GLU A 7 -10.82 4.60 1.88
C GLU A 7 -10.08 3.27 1.68
N ARG A 8 -8.88 3.16 2.27
CA ARG A 8 -8.10 1.91 2.27
C ARG A 8 -8.92 0.76 2.82
N GLY A 9 -8.82 -0.41 2.19
CA GLY A 9 -9.59 -1.61 2.51
C GLY A 9 -10.97 -1.67 1.87
N THR A 10 -11.41 -0.62 1.15
CA THR A 10 -12.69 -0.67 0.43
C THR A 10 -12.57 -1.54 -0.82
N ASN A 11 -13.49 -2.49 -0.99
CA ASN A 11 -13.57 -3.29 -2.21
C ASN A 11 -14.06 -2.46 -3.40
N ILE A 12 -13.40 -2.67 -4.54
CA ILE A 12 -13.70 -1.99 -5.79
C ILE A 12 -13.65 -2.98 -6.95
N GLN A 13 -14.24 -2.57 -8.07
CA GLN A 13 -14.18 -3.28 -9.33
C GLN A 13 -13.82 -2.33 -10.46
N VAL A 14 -12.97 -2.79 -11.37
CA VAL A 14 -12.60 -2.11 -12.60
C VAL A 14 -13.35 -2.77 -13.74
N HIS A 15 -13.99 -1.96 -14.58
CA HIS A 15 -14.57 -2.42 -15.84
C HIS A 15 -13.70 -1.90 -16.98
N SER A 16 -13.25 -2.77 -17.86
CA SER A 16 -12.34 -2.37 -18.95
C SER A 16 -12.44 -3.28 -20.18
N THR A 17 -11.61 -2.97 -21.18
CA THR A 17 -11.40 -3.80 -22.37
C THR A 17 -9.91 -4.15 -22.45
N PRO A 18 -9.45 -5.13 -21.66
CA PRO A 18 -8.05 -5.58 -21.65
C PRO A 18 -7.49 -5.78 -23.06
N PHE A 19 -6.25 -5.34 -23.26
CA PHE A 19 -5.49 -5.45 -24.50
C PHE A 19 -6.12 -4.75 -25.72
N GLY A 20 -7.17 -3.94 -25.52
CA GLY A 20 -7.96 -3.37 -26.61
C GLY A 20 -8.72 -4.43 -27.43
N CYS A 21 -8.93 -5.62 -26.87
CA CYS A 21 -9.60 -6.72 -27.55
C CYS A 21 -11.10 -6.69 -27.29
N GLU A 22 -11.91 -6.57 -28.34
CA GLU A 22 -13.37 -6.48 -28.25
C GLU A 22 -14.02 -7.70 -27.56
N VAL A 23 -13.39 -8.88 -27.65
CA VAL A 23 -13.86 -10.10 -26.97
C VAL A 23 -13.85 -9.93 -25.44
N PHE A 24 -12.99 -9.05 -24.91
CA PHE A 24 -12.89 -8.74 -23.49
C PHE A 24 -13.61 -7.45 -23.12
N LEU A 25 -14.51 -6.93 -23.97
CA LEU A 25 -15.32 -5.76 -23.65
C LEU A 25 -16.14 -6.03 -22.37
N ASN A 26 -16.08 -5.08 -21.43
CA ASN A 26 -16.69 -5.16 -20.11
C ASN A 26 -16.11 -6.26 -19.22
N ALA A 27 -14.84 -6.62 -19.40
CA ALA A 27 -14.14 -7.45 -18.43
C ALA A 27 -14.15 -6.76 -17.05
N VAL A 28 -14.32 -7.57 -16.00
CA VAL A 28 -14.41 -7.09 -14.62
C VAL A 28 -13.26 -7.65 -13.80
N THR A 29 -12.40 -6.76 -13.30
CA THR A 29 -11.37 -7.09 -12.32
C THR A 29 -11.78 -6.56 -10.95
N ARG A 30 -11.58 -7.34 -9.88
CA ARG A 30 -11.91 -6.93 -8.50
C ARG A 30 -10.65 -6.84 -7.65
N GLY A 31 -10.72 -6.00 -6.63
CA GLY A 31 -9.67 -5.83 -5.63
C GLY A 31 -10.14 -4.88 -4.55
N SER A 32 -9.19 -4.39 -3.75
CA SER A 32 -9.36 -3.48 -2.65
C SER A 32 -8.45 -2.25 -2.85
N VAL A 33 -8.84 -1.13 -2.25
CA VAL A 33 -7.96 0.04 -2.17
C VAL A 33 -6.83 -0.27 -1.18
N CYS A 34 -5.60 -0.40 -1.66
CA CYS A 34 -4.41 -0.65 -0.84
C CYS A 34 -3.87 0.63 -0.19
N GLY A 35 -4.06 1.79 -0.83
CA GLY A 35 -3.56 3.06 -0.34
C GLY A 35 -4.20 4.27 -1.01
N VAL A 36 -4.19 5.39 -0.29
CA VAL A 36 -4.74 6.67 -0.75
C VAL A 36 -3.66 7.74 -0.63
N VAL A 37 -3.37 8.45 -1.72
CA VAL A 37 -2.27 9.42 -1.77
C VAL A 37 -2.81 10.84 -1.91
N GLY A 38 -2.22 11.76 -1.13
CA GLY A 38 -2.50 13.20 -1.16
C GLY A 38 -3.46 13.67 -0.06
N LYS A 39 -3.25 14.91 0.44
CA LYS A 39 -4.13 15.54 1.44
C LYS A 39 -5.57 15.65 0.96
N ARG A 40 -5.73 15.92 -0.34
CA ARG A 40 -6.96 15.67 -1.10
C ARG A 40 -6.66 14.42 -1.92
N PRO A 41 -7.36 13.30 -1.71
CA PRO A 41 -7.07 12.06 -2.42
C PRO A 41 -7.00 12.33 -3.92
N SER A 42 -5.81 12.20 -4.49
CA SER A 42 -5.55 12.48 -5.91
C SER A 42 -5.11 11.22 -6.66
N LEU A 43 -4.79 10.16 -5.93
CA LEU A 43 -4.40 8.87 -6.47
C LEU A 43 -4.79 7.77 -5.48
N LEU A 44 -5.33 6.68 -6.01
CA LEU A 44 -5.64 5.46 -5.30
C LEU A 44 -4.71 4.37 -5.81
N LEU A 45 -4.19 3.57 -4.90
CA LEU A 45 -3.49 2.32 -5.21
C LEU A 45 -4.43 1.15 -4.91
N THR A 46 -4.54 0.18 -5.81
CA THR A 46 -5.35 -1.02 -5.63
C THR A 46 -4.64 -2.27 -6.14
N ASP A 47 -4.97 -3.41 -5.58
CA ASP A 47 -4.56 -4.76 -6.01
C ASP A 47 -5.51 -5.36 -7.06
N ALA A 48 -6.48 -4.59 -7.55
CA ALA A 48 -7.26 -4.94 -8.73
C ALA A 48 -6.32 -4.97 -9.94
N ALA A 49 -5.69 -6.11 -10.20
CA ALA A 49 -4.66 -6.28 -11.21
C ALA A 49 -5.21 -6.15 -12.63
N THR A 50 -5.13 -4.95 -13.19
CA THR A 50 -5.57 -4.70 -14.56
C THR A 50 -4.46 -5.03 -15.54
N ALA A 51 -4.87 -5.40 -16.76
CA ALA A 51 -3.95 -5.56 -17.88
C ALA A 51 -3.85 -4.26 -18.68
N LEU A 52 -2.77 -4.14 -19.47
CA LEU A 52 -2.60 -3.06 -20.45
C LEU A 52 -3.86 -2.91 -21.32
N GLY A 53 -4.25 -1.68 -21.63
CA GLY A 53 -5.51 -1.38 -22.32
C GLY A 53 -6.70 -1.19 -21.37
N SER A 54 -6.50 -1.29 -20.05
CA SER A 54 -7.52 -0.96 -19.06
C SER A 54 -7.50 0.51 -18.62
N GLU A 55 -6.49 1.28 -19.05
CA GLU A 55 -6.36 2.71 -18.76
C GLU A 55 -7.59 3.48 -19.28
N GLY A 56 -8.09 4.41 -18.46
CA GLY A 56 -9.36 5.11 -18.70
C GLY A 56 -10.61 4.33 -18.29
N GLY A 57 -10.48 3.03 -17.97
CA GLY A 57 -11.59 2.20 -17.50
C GLY A 57 -12.18 2.70 -16.19
N PRO A 58 -13.52 2.69 -16.02
CA PRO A 58 -14.17 3.15 -14.80
C PRO A 58 -13.92 2.21 -13.61
N VAL A 59 -13.78 2.83 -12.44
CA VAL A 59 -13.65 2.16 -11.14
C VAL A 59 -14.91 2.40 -10.34
N TYR A 60 -15.53 1.31 -9.90
CA TYR A 60 -16.75 1.33 -9.09
C TYR A 60 -16.51 0.75 -7.70
N THR A 61 -17.30 1.18 -6.71
CA THR A 61 -17.44 0.44 -5.47
C THR A 61 -18.11 -0.91 -5.71
N GLU A 62 -17.79 -1.88 -4.85
CA GLU A 62 -18.55 -3.12 -4.78
C GLU A 62 -19.86 -2.91 -3.99
N GLY A 63 -20.91 -3.66 -4.34
CA GLY A 63 -22.23 -3.59 -3.68
C GLY A 63 -23.40 -3.53 -4.66
N PRO A 64 -24.64 -3.44 -4.15
CA PRO A 64 -25.85 -3.49 -4.98
C PRO A 64 -26.01 -2.27 -5.90
N THR A 65 -25.50 -1.10 -5.52
CA THR A 65 -25.66 0.15 -6.28
C THR A 65 -24.50 0.49 -7.21
N LYS A 66 -23.35 -0.21 -7.11
CA LYS A 66 -22.11 -0.03 -7.92
C LYS A 66 -21.84 1.43 -8.29
N GLU A 67 -21.22 2.18 -7.39
CA GLU A 67 -21.09 3.62 -7.55
C GLU A 67 -19.75 4.00 -8.18
N LEU A 68 -19.77 4.87 -9.20
CA LEU A 68 -18.55 5.32 -9.89
C LEU A 68 -17.70 6.20 -8.96
N VAL A 69 -16.46 5.81 -8.73
CA VAL A 69 -15.51 6.53 -7.85
C VAL A 69 -14.28 7.05 -8.57
N GLY A 70 -13.86 6.39 -9.65
CA GLY A 70 -12.59 6.71 -10.29
C GLY A 70 -12.45 6.19 -11.70
N ALA A 71 -11.26 6.39 -12.25
CA ALA A 71 -10.83 5.81 -13.52
C ALA A 71 -9.40 5.27 -13.39
N VAL A 72 -9.09 4.18 -14.08
CA VAL A 72 -7.73 3.64 -14.14
C VAL A 72 -6.80 4.63 -14.81
N VAL A 73 -5.68 4.95 -14.16
CA VAL A 73 -4.62 5.81 -14.71
C VAL A 73 -3.50 4.98 -15.28
N CYS A 74 -3.12 3.90 -14.59
CA CYS A 74 -2.00 3.08 -14.98
C CYS A 74 -2.17 1.67 -14.41
N SER A 75 -2.09 0.66 -15.27
CA SER A 75 -1.94 -0.74 -14.88
C SER A 75 -0.47 -1.02 -14.56
N VAL A 76 -0.11 -1.14 -13.29
CA VAL A 76 1.27 -1.42 -12.86
C VAL A 76 1.49 -2.93 -12.84
N SER A 77 1.56 -3.51 -14.03
CA SER A 77 1.70 -4.96 -14.17
C SER A 77 3.14 -5.44 -13.95
N TRP A 78 4.16 -4.59 -14.11
CA TRP A 78 5.57 -5.01 -14.06
C TRP A 78 6.48 -3.96 -13.41
N TRP A 79 7.32 -4.38 -12.46
CA TRP A 79 8.34 -3.53 -11.84
C TRP A 79 9.61 -4.33 -11.56
N ARG A 80 10.75 -3.87 -12.08
CA ARG A 80 12.08 -4.48 -11.87
C ARG A 80 12.16 -5.98 -12.18
N GLY A 81 11.39 -6.47 -13.15
CA GLY A 81 11.40 -7.89 -13.52
C GLY A 81 10.30 -8.71 -12.85
N GLU A 82 9.53 -8.12 -11.93
CA GLU A 82 8.50 -8.82 -11.16
C GLU A 82 7.11 -8.34 -11.54
N TRP A 83 6.15 -9.26 -11.51
CA TRP A 83 4.74 -8.93 -11.62
C TRP A 83 4.24 -8.42 -10.27
N VAL A 84 3.76 -7.16 -10.23
CA VAL A 84 3.36 -6.51 -8.96
C VAL A 84 1.85 -6.62 -8.72
N GLY A 85 1.06 -6.76 -9.79
CA GLY A 85 -0.40 -6.88 -9.68
C GLY A 85 -1.08 -5.64 -9.08
N LEU A 86 -0.48 -4.46 -9.20
CA LEU A 86 -1.04 -3.21 -8.66
C LEU A 86 -1.56 -2.31 -9.78
N THR A 87 -2.54 -1.48 -9.45
CA THR A 87 -3.16 -0.52 -10.38
C THR A 87 -3.31 0.82 -9.70
N LEU A 88 -3.03 1.88 -10.45
CA LEU A 88 -3.26 3.25 -10.03
C LEU A 88 -4.57 3.76 -10.60
N ALA A 89 -5.41 4.34 -9.74
CA ALA A 89 -6.68 4.94 -10.12
C ALA A 89 -6.78 6.41 -9.69
N ALA A 90 -7.40 7.19 -10.54
CA ALA A 90 -7.72 8.60 -10.36
C ALA A 90 -9.09 8.71 -9.69
N PRO A 91 -9.20 9.24 -8.45
CA PRO A 91 -10.49 9.54 -7.86
C PRO A 91 -11.14 10.71 -8.60
N LEU A 92 -12.16 10.41 -9.40
CA LEU A 92 -12.70 11.35 -10.39
C LEU A 92 -13.27 12.60 -9.72
N ARG A 93 -14.00 12.45 -8.62
CA ARG A 93 -14.59 13.60 -7.92
C ARG A 93 -13.53 14.61 -7.46
N SER A 94 -12.43 14.13 -6.89
CA SER A 94 -11.33 15.00 -6.43
C SER A 94 -10.63 15.71 -7.58
N ILE A 95 -10.37 14.98 -8.67
CA ILE A 95 -9.66 15.50 -9.83
C ILE A 95 -10.53 16.50 -10.59
N LEU A 96 -11.81 16.18 -10.81
CA LEU A 96 -12.76 17.06 -11.47
C LEU A 96 -13.00 18.33 -10.65
N ALA A 97 -13.21 18.22 -9.34
CA ALA A 97 -13.34 19.40 -8.48
C ALA A 97 -12.13 20.33 -8.58
N ALA A 98 -10.91 19.76 -8.52
CA ALA A 98 -9.67 20.53 -8.65
C ALA A 98 -9.52 21.20 -10.04
N LYS A 99 -9.85 20.49 -11.13
CA LYS A 99 -9.70 20.99 -12.50
C LYS A 99 -10.77 22.00 -12.89
N LEU A 100 -12.00 21.78 -12.44
CA LEU A 100 -13.13 22.67 -12.68
C LEU A 100 -13.19 23.83 -11.66
N ARG A 101 -12.24 23.90 -10.71
CA ARG A 101 -12.19 24.91 -9.63
C ARG A 101 -13.48 24.96 -8.81
N VAL A 102 -14.14 23.82 -8.65
CA VAL A 102 -15.32 23.66 -7.80
C VAL A 102 -14.83 23.43 -6.37
N PRO A 103 -15.41 24.09 -5.36
CA PRO A 103 -15.07 23.81 -3.97
C PRO A 103 -15.23 22.31 -3.68
N PRO A 104 -14.29 21.69 -2.95
CA PRO A 104 -14.47 20.31 -2.54
C PRO A 104 -15.67 20.25 -1.61
N ASP A 105 -16.73 19.54 -2.00
CA ASP A 105 -17.85 19.34 -1.10
C ASP A 105 -17.36 18.68 0.18
N SER A 106 -17.84 19.15 1.33
CA SER A 106 -17.59 18.61 2.67
C SER A 106 -18.26 17.26 2.92
N VAL A 107 -18.47 16.45 1.87
CA VAL A 107 -19.16 15.16 2.01
C VAL A 107 -18.30 14.29 2.93
N PRO A 108 -18.84 13.83 4.07
CA PRO A 108 -18.15 12.93 4.96
C PRO A 108 -17.69 11.72 4.16
N ARG A 109 -16.44 11.30 4.37
CA ARG A 109 -15.99 10.01 3.83
C ARG A 109 -16.91 8.93 4.38
N ALA A 110 -17.21 7.93 3.56
CA ALA A 110 -17.99 6.79 4.04
C ALA A 110 -17.28 6.20 5.27
N PRO A 111 -17.97 6.01 6.40
CA PRO A 111 -17.34 5.47 7.59
C PRO A 111 -16.88 4.04 7.30
N ILE A 112 -15.61 3.75 7.55
CA ILE A 112 -15.08 2.39 7.54
C ILE A 112 -15.80 1.60 8.64
N SER A 113 -15.98 0.29 8.42
CA SER A 113 -16.25 -0.63 9.54
C SER A 113 -15.25 -0.36 10.67
N PRO A 114 -15.72 -0.03 11.90
CA PRO A 114 -14.83 0.29 13.01
C PRO A 114 -13.77 -0.78 13.28
N LEU A 115 -14.12 -2.05 13.03
CA LEU A 115 -13.21 -3.19 13.17
C LEU A 115 -12.06 -3.13 12.16
N HIS A 116 -12.35 -2.87 10.88
CA HIS A 116 -11.30 -2.78 9.85
C HIS A 116 -10.38 -1.59 10.10
N SER A 117 -10.91 -0.47 10.58
CA SER A 117 -10.07 0.68 10.97
C SER A 117 -9.09 0.33 12.07
N GLN A 118 -9.54 -0.36 13.12
CA GLN A 118 -8.69 -0.75 14.24
C GLN A 118 -7.56 -1.70 13.81
N ILE A 119 -7.89 -2.71 12.99
CA ILE A 119 -6.90 -3.66 12.46
C ILE A 119 -5.85 -2.93 11.60
N LEU A 120 -6.29 -2.07 10.68
CA LEU A 120 -5.36 -1.31 9.84
C LEU A 120 -4.50 -0.36 10.66
N GLU A 121 -5.05 0.26 11.71
CA GLU A 121 -4.30 1.11 12.62
C GLU A 121 -3.24 0.33 13.40
N GLN A 122 -3.57 -0.89 13.87
CA GLN A 122 -2.59 -1.78 14.51
C GLN A 122 -1.46 -2.16 13.55
N ILE A 123 -1.78 -2.54 12.31
CA ILE A 123 -0.79 -2.88 11.27
C ILE A 123 0.10 -1.68 10.95
N ASP A 124 -0.47 -0.47 10.84
CA ASP A 124 0.27 0.75 10.55
C ASP A 124 1.19 1.18 11.71
N ARG A 125 0.92 0.73 12.93
CA ARG A 125 1.76 0.97 14.12
C ARG A 125 2.92 -0.01 14.26
N VAL A 126 2.94 -1.12 13.51
CA VAL A 126 4.05 -2.08 13.50
C VAL A 126 4.88 -2.00 12.22
N THR A 127 4.35 -1.40 11.14
CA THR A 127 4.99 -1.36 9.83
C THR A 127 5.82 -0.10 9.65
N ILE A 128 7.08 -0.24 9.20
CA ILE A 128 8.01 0.87 8.96
C ILE A 128 8.58 0.78 7.55
N LEU A 129 8.77 1.93 6.88
CA LEU A 129 9.57 2.00 5.66
C LEU A 129 11.06 1.95 6.02
N VAL A 130 11.77 0.96 5.49
CA VAL A 130 13.23 0.84 5.59
C VAL A 130 13.84 1.29 4.27
N ARG A 131 14.86 2.14 4.33
CA ARG A 131 15.62 2.61 3.16
C ARG A 131 17.11 2.50 3.39
N CYS A 132 17.82 1.98 2.41
CA CYS A 132 19.28 1.88 2.40
C CYS A 132 19.80 2.39 1.05
N GLY A 133 20.23 3.65 1.00
CA GLY A 133 20.59 4.32 -0.26
C GLY A 133 19.42 4.33 -1.26
N ASN A 134 19.60 3.63 -2.38
CA ASN A 134 18.60 3.49 -3.46
C ASN A 134 17.69 2.26 -3.30
N ALA A 135 17.92 1.42 -2.30
CA ALA A 135 17.06 0.30 -1.95
C ALA A 135 16.04 0.71 -0.87
N TRP A 136 14.87 0.08 -0.88
CA TRP A 136 13.84 0.25 0.13
C TRP A 136 13.03 -1.03 0.29
N GLY A 137 12.34 -1.14 1.42
CA GLY A 137 11.44 -2.24 1.73
C GLY A 137 10.61 -1.91 2.98
N ALA A 138 9.76 -2.84 3.38
CA ALA A 138 9.06 -2.76 4.65
C ALA A 138 9.90 -3.41 5.77
N GLY A 139 9.69 -2.96 6.99
CA GLY A 139 10.18 -3.59 8.21
C GLY A 139 9.10 -3.65 9.27
N VAL A 140 9.28 -4.55 10.23
CA VAL A 140 8.37 -4.78 11.35
C VAL A 140 9.05 -4.33 12.64
N TYR A 141 8.39 -3.44 13.39
CA TYR A 141 8.87 -2.95 14.67
C TYR A 141 8.69 -3.98 15.76
N LEU A 142 9.76 -4.37 16.43
CA LEU A 142 9.76 -5.40 17.49
C LEU A 142 9.77 -4.80 18.90
N GLY A 143 9.67 -3.48 19.03
CA GLY A 143 9.83 -2.79 20.31
C GLY A 143 11.29 -2.48 20.65
N ARG A 144 11.46 -1.59 21.63
CA ARG A 144 12.78 -1.23 22.22
C ARG A 144 13.84 -0.81 21.17
N GLY A 145 13.40 -0.24 20.06
CA GLY A 145 14.25 0.23 18.97
C GLY A 145 14.70 -0.86 17.98
N TYR A 146 14.18 -2.08 18.09
CA TYR A 146 14.49 -3.16 17.14
C TYR A 146 13.49 -3.21 15.99
N VAL A 147 14.01 -3.41 14.78
CA VAL A 147 13.21 -3.58 13.56
C VAL A 147 13.75 -4.75 12.77
N ILE A 148 12.88 -5.64 12.29
CA ILE A 148 13.25 -6.71 11.37
C ILE A 148 12.85 -6.35 9.94
N THR A 149 13.66 -6.71 8.97
CA THR A 149 13.44 -6.48 7.53
C THR A 149 14.14 -7.57 6.72
N CYS A 150 13.94 -7.59 5.41
CA CYS A 150 14.75 -8.43 4.51
C CYS A 150 16.22 -7.96 4.46
N ALA A 151 17.16 -8.91 4.39
CA ALA A 151 18.60 -8.61 4.29
C ALA A 151 18.96 -7.91 2.97
N HIS A 152 18.28 -8.24 1.86
CA HIS A 152 18.53 -7.59 0.58
C HIS A 152 18.21 -6.09 0.61
N VAL A 153 17.24 -5.65 1.42
CA VAL A 153 16.87 -4.23 1.57
C VAL A 153 18.04 -3.41 2.11
N VAL A 154 18.87 -4.03 2.96
CA VAL A 154 20.05 -3.41 3.58
C VAL A 154 21.37 -3.96 3.02
N LYS A 155 21.36 -4.49 1.79
CA LYS A 155 22.55 -5.06 1.14
C LYS A 155 23.76 -4.11 1.15
N HIS A 156 23.51 -2.82 0.97
CA HIS A 156 24.54 -1.79 0.86
C HIS A 156 24.77 -0.98 2.16
N HIS A 157 24.38 -1.50 3.32
CA HIS A 157 24.48 -0.76 4.59
C HIS A 157 25.90 -0.36 5.00
N ALA A 158 26.93 -1.04 4.49
CA ALA A 158 28.33 -0.69 4.75
C ALA A 158 28.76 0.61 4.05
N SER A 159 28.13 0.97 2.93
CA SER A 159 28.44 2.16 2.13
C SER A 159 27.29 3.16 2.06
N SER A 160 26.13 2.85 2.64
CA SER A 160 24.92 3.66 2.58
C SER A 160 24.24 3.75 3.95
N LYS A 161 23.71 4.94 4.25
CA LYS A 161 22.91 5.16 5.45
C LYS A 161 21.62 4.33 5.42
N VAL A 162 21.33 3.63 6.50
CA VAL A 162 20.03 3.01 6.75
C VAL A 162 19.13 4.01 7.47
N SER A 163 17.99 4.33 6.86
CA SER A 163 16.98 5.20 7.43
C SER A 163 15.63 4.51 7.54
N LEU A 164 14.94 4.79 8.62
CA LEU A 164 13.60 4.31 8.92
C LEU A 164 12.63 5.48 8.80
N TYR A 165 11.42 5.21 8.31
CA TYR A 165 10.36 6.21 8.20
C TYR A 165 9.01 5.59 8.56
N CYS A 166 8.28 6.22 9.48
CA CYS A 166 6.89 5.90 9.77
C CYS A 166 6.15 7.15 10.25
N GLN A 167 4.91 7.35 9.80
CA GLN A 167 4.02 8.43 10.25
C GLN A 167 4.65 9.84 10.33
N GLY A 168 5.54 10.18 9.39
CA GLY A 168 6.23 11.48 9.35
C GLY A 168 7.50 11.58 10.20
N VAL A 169 7.78 10.57 11.04
CA VAL A 169 9.04 10.45 11.77
C VAL A 169 10.08 9.75 10.89
N LYS A 170 11.30 10.28 10.87
CA LYS A 170 12.43 9.73 10.13
C LYS A 170 13.65 9.63 11.02
N GLU A 171 14.26 8.45 11.09
CA GLU A 171 15.45 8.21 11.91
C GLU A 171 16.49 7.37 11.21
N THR A 172 17.69 7.36 11.80
CA THR A 172 18.78 6.49 11.37
C THR A 172 18.70 5.17 12.12
N ALA A 173 19.08 4.08 11.46
CA ALA A 173 19.27 2.79 12.10
C ALA A 173 20.65 2.23 11.78
N ILE A 174 21.12 1.34 12.66
CA ILE A 174 22.31 0.53 12.45
C ILE A 174 21.90 -0.91 12.22
N VAL A 175 22.58 -1.59 11.30
CA VAL A 175 22.39 -3.02 11.09
C VAL A 175 23.10 -3.76 12.20
N ARG A 176 22.36 -4.51 13.02
CA ARG A 176 22.90 -5.37 14.09
C ARG A 176 23.21 -6.77 13.59
N TYR A 177 22.39 -7.25 12.68
CA TYR A 177 22.53 -8.54 12.04
C TYR A 177 22.00 -8.48 10.62
N LYS A 178 22.63 -9.21 9.70
CA LYS A 178 22.18 -9.43 8.34
C LYS A 178 22.59 -10.85 7.96
N THR A 179 21.67 -11.63 7.41
CA THR A 179 22.02 -12.94 6.86
C THR A 179 23.01 -12.80 5.70
N ALA A 180 23.95 -13.75 5.61
CA ALA A 180 24.82 -13.88 4.45
C ALA A 180 24.03 -14.22 3.18
N ASP A 181 24.54 -13.77 2.03
CA ASP A 181 23.83 -13.84 0.74
C ASP A 181 23.67 -15.30 0.22
N ASP A 182 24.36 -16.27 0.82
CA ASP A 182 24.35 -17.70 0.48
C ASP A 182 23.33 -18.53 1.28
N LYS A 183 22.59 -17.91 2.22
CA LYS A 183 21.64 -18.61 3.09
C LYS A 183 20.23 -18.59 2.53
N ALA A 184 19.44 -19.59 2.93
CA ALA A 184 18.07 -19.76 2.49
C ALA A 184 17.08 -18.72 3.05
N TYR A 185 17.44 -17.98 4.11
CA TYR A 185 16.56 -16.99 4.75
C TYR A 185 17.10 -15.56 4.58
N ASP A 186 16.22 -14.63 4.23
CA ASP A 186 16.56 -13.24 3.89
C ASP A 186 16.14 -12.30 5.03
N LEU A 187 16.97 -12.19 6.08
CA LEU A 187 16.64 -11.44 7.30
C LEU A 187 17.75 -10.50 7.76
N ALA A 188 17.36 -9.32 8.21
CA ALA A 188 18.24 -8.37 8.90
C ALA A 188 17.54 -7.76 10.11
N LEU A 189 18.31 -7.58 11.18
CA LEU A 189 17.91 -6.91 12.41
C LEU A 189 18.56 -5.53 12.45
N LEU A 190 17.73 -4.51 12.61
CA LEU A 190 18.14 -3.12 12.74
C LEU A 190 17.92 -2.65 14.17
N PHE A 191 18.72 -1.66 14.57
CA PHE A 191 18.54 -0.95 15.82
C PHE A 191 18.50 0.57 15.58
N THR A 192 17.60 1.26 16.26
CA THR A 192 17.40 2.70 16.19
C THR A 192 17.09 3.24 17.59
N ASN A 193 17.15 4.55 17.79
CA ASN A 193 16.84 5.18 19.08
C ASN A 193 15.38 4.89 19.47
N PRO A 194 15.10 4.14 20.55
CA PRO A 194 13.73 3.80 20.93
C PRO A 194 12.85 5.02 21.22
N GLN A 195 13.45 6.12 21.68
CA GLN A 195 12.72 7.34 22.05
C GLN A 195 12.02 8.02 20.88
N SER A 196 12.49 7.79 19.64
CA SER A 196 11.87 8.35 18.44
C SER A 196 10.61 7.58 17.98
N TRP A 197 10.30 6.44 18.60
CA TRP A 197 9.28 5.49 18.12
C TRP A 197 8.19 5.18 19.16
N THR A 198 7.92 6.10 20.07
CA THR A 198 6.92 5.94 21.15
C THR A 198 5.48 5.83 20.65
N HIS A 199 5.21 6.21 19.40
CA HIS A 199 3.92 6.09 18.74
C HIS A 199 3.67 4.71 18.11
N LEU A 200 4.72 3.88 17.99
CA LEU A 200 4.63 2.52 17.45
C LEU A 200 4.34 1.52 18.56
N LEU A 201 3.62 0.46 18.20
CA LEU A 201 3.42 -0.69 19.07
C LEU A 201 4.37 -1.80 18.65
N PRO A 202 5.00 -2.53 19.59
CA PRO A 202 5.75 -3.73 19.25
C PRO A 202 4.85 -4.75 18.55
N ALA A 203 5.38 -5.43 17.54
CA ALA A 203 4.71 -6.58 16.97
C ALA A 203 4.56 -7.69 18.02
N GLU A 204 3.38 -8.28 18.08
CA GLU A 204 3.08 -9.44 18.91
C GLU A 204 3.39 -10.71 18.12
N PHE A 205 4.09 -11.64 18.75
CA PHE A 205 4.37 -12.94 18.16
C PHE A 205 3.27 -13.92 18.57
N SER A 206 2.74 -14.66 17.60
CA SER A 206 1.83 -15.75 17.87
C SER A 206 2.58 -16.92 18.53
N GLU A 207 2.03 -17.45 19.61
CA GLU A 207 2.48 -18.72 20.21
C GLU A 207 2.00 -19.93 19.40
N GLU A 208 0.99 -19.73 18.54
CA GLU A 208 0.46 -20.76 17.66
C GLU A 208 1.17 -20.71 16.30
N PRO A 209 1.67 -21.84 15.78
CA PRO A 209 2.27 -21.89 14.46
C PRO A 209 1.19 -21.69 13.39
N ALA A 210 1.54 -20.96 12.33
CA ALA A 210 0.65 -20.78 11.18
C ALA A 210 0.23 -22.14 10.60
N THR A 211 -1.07 -22.34 10.40
CA THR A 211 -1.60 -23.56 9.80
C THR A 211 -1.68 -23.43 8.28
N LYS A 212 -1.56 -24.55 7.57
CA LYS A 212 -1.61 -24.55 6.10
C LYS A 212 -2.99 -24.07 5.63
N GLY A 213 -3.03 -22.89 5.02
CA GLY A 213 -4.25 -22.31 4.43
C GLY A 213 -4.79 -21.09 5.16
N GLU A 214 -4.19 -20.69 6.28
CA GLU A 214 -4.43 -19.37 6.87
C GLU A 214 -4.01 -18.25 5.89
N ARG A 215 -4.79 -17.16 5.86
CA ARG A 215 -4.58 -15.97 5.04
C ARG A 215 -4.42 -14.75 5.92
#